data_AF-A0A9E5A332-F1
#
_entry.id   AF-A0A9E5A332-F1
#
_cell.length_a   1.000
_cell.length_b   1.000
_cell.length_c   1.000
_cell.angle_alpha   90.00
_cell.angle_beta   90.00
_cell.angle_gamma   90.00
#
_symmetry.space_group_name_H-M   'P 1'
#
loop_
_entity.id
_entity.type
_entity.pdbx_description
1 polymer ?
#
loop_
_entity_poly.entity_id
_entity_poly.type
_entity_poly.pdbx_seq_one_letter_code
_entity_poly.pdbx_strand_id
1 'polypeptide(L)'
;MEKIAITIKSVNKPGVLRDITDLMAKCGINIIYTHLFVEKDESASVYMELEDVKNREELKKNILKFEAVDHIEIHPSLTEIYGKRIIIIGGGAQVAQVAQGAITEADRHNIRGERISVDTIPLVGEEELADAVYAAGRLPRVEALVLAGSLMGGKISDAVAEIKEDHGVIVISLNMPGSVVKNADLVVTDPVQAGVMAVMAVADTAVFNIKKVKGKKF
;
A
#
# COMPACT_ATOMS: atom_id res chain seq x y z
N MET A 1 -3.70 4.82 -20.43
CA MET A 1 -4.29 6.17 -20.28
C MET A 1 -3.44 6.94 -19.31
N GLU A 2 -3.25 8.24 -19.54
CA GLU A 2 -2.42 9.08 -18.67
C GLU A 2 -3.14 9.30 -17.34
N LYS A 3 -2.52 8.87 -16.24
CA LYS A 3 -3.03 9.07 -14.88
C LYS A 3 -2.47 10.38 -14.37
N ILE A 4 -3.30 11.18 -13.70
CA ILE A 4 -2.82 12.38 -13.01
C ILE A 4 -3.17 12.30 -11.55
N ALA A 5 -2.35 12.89 -10.69
CA ALA A 5 -2.71 13.12 -9.31
C ALA A 5 -2.86 14.61 -9.01
N ILE A 6 -3.84 14.93 -8.18
CA ILE A 6 -4.09 16.30 -7.72
C ILE A 6 -4.22 16.33 -6.21
N THR A 7 -3.78 17.43 -5.61
CA THR A 7 -4.04 17.77 -4.22
C THR A 7 -4.82 19.07 -4.19
N ILE A 8 -5.97 19.06 -3.52
CA ILE A 8 -6.84 20.23 -3.35
C ILE A 8 -6.80 20.62 -1.87
N LYS A 9 -6.42 21.86 -1.58
CA LYS A 9 -6.58 22.47 -0.26
C LYS A 9 -7.86 23.28 -0.24
N SER A 10 -8.67 23.06 0.78
CA SER A 10 -10.01 23.64 0.88
C SER A 10 -10.42 23.88 2.32
N VAL A 11 -11.47 24.66 2.52
CA VAL A 11 -12.12 24.81 3.82
C VAL A 11 -12.76 23.49 4.23
N ASN A 12 -12.53 23.06 5.47
CA ASN A 12 -13.13 21.84 6.02
C ASN A 12 -14.62 22.05 6.38
N LYS A 13 -15.52 21.93 5.40
CA LYS A 13 -16.97 22.08 5.57
C LYS A 13 -17.77 20.93 4.95
N PRO A 14 -18.97 20.61 5.50
CA PRO A 14 -19.87 19.66 4.88
C PRO A 14 -20.19 20.02 3.43
N GLY A 15 -20.14 19.02 2.53
CA GLY A 15 -20.47 19.18 1.12
C GLY A 15 -19.30 19.50 0.19
N VAL A 16 -18.14 19.92 0.71
CA VAL A 16 -16.98 20.29 -0.13
C VAL A 16 -16.50 19.10 -0.97
N LEU A 17 -16.30 17.94 -0.36
CA LEU A 17 -15.90 16.73 -1.11
C LEU A 17 -16.97 16.30 -2.13
N ARG A 18 -18.27 16.43 -1.79
CA ARG A 18 -19.38 16.12 -2.71
C ARG A 18 -19.31 17.02 -3.95
N ASP A 19 -19.08 18.31 -3.76
CA ASP A 19 -19.07 19.27 -4.86
C ASP A 19 -17.86 19.05 -5.78
N ILE A 20 -16.71 18.69 -5.21
CA ILE A 20 -15.51 18.31 -5.97
C ILE A 20 -15.76 17.03 -6.76
N THR A 21 -16.32 15.98 -6.16
CA THR A 21 -16.56 14.70 -6.86
C THR A 21 -17.69 14.81 -7.90
N ASP A 22 -18.70 15.64 -7.67
CA ASP A 22 -19.74 15.99 -8.66
C ASP A 22 -19.12 16.71 -9.88
N LEU A 23 -18.15 17.61 -9.68
CA LEU A 23 -17.39 18.18 -10.78
C LEU A 23 -16.67 17.10 -11.60
N MET A 24 -15.96 16.16 -10.93
CA MET A 24 -15.26 15.08 -11.64
C MET A 24 -16.22 14.29 -12.53
N ALA A 25 -17.38 13.91 -11.97
CA ALA A 25 -18.41 13.19 -12.71
C ALA A 25 -18.94 14.00 -13.92
N LYS A 26 -19.23 15.29 -13.75
CA LYS A 26 -19.68 16.19 -14.84
C LYS A 26 -18.64 16.36 -15.94
N CYS A 27 -17.36 16.31 -15.59
CA CYS A 27 -16.25 16.34 -16.54
C CYS A 27 -15.96 14.98 -17.19
N GLY A 28 -16.68 13.91 -16.80
CA GLY A 28 -16.43 12.55 -17.27
C GLY A 28 -15.08 12.00 -16.82
N ILE A 29 -14.57 12.48 -15.68
CA ILE A 29 -13.30 12.06 -15.07
C ILE A 29 -13.57 10.94 -14.08
N ASN A 30 -12.83 9.85 -14.20
CA ASN A 30 -12.91 8.73 -13.26
C ASN A 30 -11.94 8.95 -12.08
N ILE A 31 -12.39 8.67 -10.85
CA ILE A 31 -11.54 8.72 -9.65
C ILE A 31 -11.08 7.30 -9.34
N ILE A 32 -9.77 7.08 -9.37
CA ILE A 32 -9.15 5.76 -9.14
C ILE A 32 -8.82 5.58 -7.67
N TYR A 33 -8.38 6.66 -7.01
CA TYR A 33 -8.01 6.66 -5.61
C TYR A 33 -8.21 8.06 -5.04
N THR A 34 -8.63 8.13 -3.77
CA THR A 34 -8.70 9.38 -3.04
C THR A 34 -8.44 9.15 -1.56
N HIS A 35 -7.85 10.14 -0.90
CA HIS A 35 -7.84 10.24 0.55
C HIS A 35 -8.00 11.70 0.97
N LEU A 36 -8.56 11.90 2.16
CA LEU A 36 -8.79 13.20 2.75
C LEU A 36 -8.29 13.18 4.17
N PHE A 37 -7.63 14.25 4.58
CA PHE A 37 -7.31 14.50 5.98
C PHE A 37 -7.43 15.99 6.30
N VAL A 38 -7.54 16.30 7.58
CA VAL A 38 -7.56 17.67 8.09
C VAL A 38 -6.13 18.06 8.44
N GLU A 39 -5.67 19.16 7.87
CA GLU A 39 -4.36 19.75 8.11
C GLU A 39 -4.31 20.43 9.49
N LYS A 40 -3.11 20.81 9.94
CA LYS A 40 -2.91 21.46 11.24
C LYS A 40 -3.59 22.83 11.36
N ASP A 41 -3.84 23.49 10.25
CA ASP A 41 -4.54 24.78 10.16
C ASP A 41 -6.06 24.60 10.01
N GLU A 42 -6.58 23.39 10.26
CA GLU A 42 -7.99 23.01 10.13
C GLU A 42 -8.54 23.01 8.70
N SER A 43 -7.70 23.28 7.69
CA SER A 43 -8.07 23.10 6.29
C SER A 43 -8.17 21.61 5.93
N ALA A 44 -8.97 21.28 4.91
CA ALA A 44 -9.07 19.95 4.35
C ALA A 44 -8.11 19.80 3.17
N SER A 45 -7.30 18.74 3.20
CA SER A 45 -6.42 18.34 2.10
C SER A 45 -6.99 17.09 1.44
N VAL A 46 -7.36 17.21 0.17
CA VAL A 46 -7.99 16.15 -0.62
C VAL A 46 -7.06 15.74 -1.75
N TYR A 47 -6.55 14.53 -1.68
CA TYR A 47 -5.76 13.92 -2.74
C TYR A 47 -6.63 13.05 -3.63
N MET A 48 -6.46 13.13 -4.94
CA MET A 48 -7.14 12.27 -5.92
C MET A 48 -6.19 11.83 -7.02
N GLU A 49 -6.23 10.54 -7.36
CA GLU A 49 -5.69 10.01 -8.62
C GLU A 49 -6.82 9.83 -9.62
N LEU A 50 -6.65 10.41 -10.81
CA LEU A 50 -7.69 10.59 -11.80
C LEU A 50 -7.30 9.93 -13.13
N GLU A 51 -8.32 9.40 -13.80
CA GLU A 51 -8.29 8.87 -15.16
C GLU A 51 -9.17 9.74 -16.08
N ASP A 52 -9.00 9.63 -17.39
CA ASP A 52 -9.81 10.34 -18.41
C ASP A 52 -9.69 11.88 -18.41
N VAL A 53 -8.64 12.43 -17.79
CA VAL A 53 -8.42 13.87 -17.79
C VAL A 53 -7.89 14.37 -19.14
N LYS A 54 -8.77 14.96 -19.95
CA LYS A 54 -8.45 15.47 -21.29
C LYS A 54 -7.68 16.80 -21.26
N ASN A 55 -7.98 17.67 -20.29
CA ASN A 55 -7.38 19.01 -20.19
C ASN A 55 -7.15 19.39 -18.72
N ARG A 56 -5.86 19.39 -18.32
CA ARG A 56 -5.42 19.66 -16.95
C ARG A 56 -5.67 21.12 -16.53
N GLU A 57 -5.43 22.06 -17.43
CA GLU A 57 -5.61 23.49 -17.14
C GLU A 57 -7.09 23.85 -16.96
N GLU A 58 -7.96 23.24 -17.77
CA GLU A 58 -9.40 23.43 -17.63
C GLU A 58 -9.95 22.81 -16.34
N LEU A 59 -9.49 21.60 -15.98
CA LEU A 59 -9.82 20.98 -14.70
C LEU A 59 -9.41 21.87 -13.53
N LYS A 60 -8.16 22.36 -13.53
CA LYS A 60 -7.63 23.26 -12.51
C LYS A 60 -8.48 24.53 -12.39
N LYS A 61 -8.80 25.17 -13.52
CA LYS A 61 -9.64 26.37 -13.56
C LYS A 61 -11.05 26.10 -13.04
N ASN A 62 -11.63 24.93 -13.31
CA ASN A 62 -12.98 24.59 -12.83
C ASN A 62 -13.01 24.32 -11.34
N ILE A 63 -11.98 23.66 -10.78
CA ILE A 63 -11.88 23.43 -9.33
C ILE A 63 -11.69 24.75 -8.58
N LEU A 64 -10.88 25.68 -9.11
CA LEU A 64 -10.65 27.00 -8.50
C LEU A 64 -11.88 27.93 -8.53
N LYS A 65 -13.00 27.54 -9.16
CA LYS A 65 -14.26 28.31 -9.09
C LYS A 65 -15.01 28.09 -7.78
N PHE A 66 -14.71 27.02 -7.05
CA PHE A 66 -15.34 26.77 -5.75
C PHE A 66 -14.74 27.73 -4.71
N GLU A 67 -15.58 28.56 -4.08
CA GLU A 67 -15.13 29.49 -3.02
C GLU A 67 -14.48 28.76 -1.83
N ALA A 68 -14.82 27.49 -1.63
CA ALA A 68 -14.23 26.67 -0.58
C ALA A 68 -12.82 26.15 -0.91
N VAL A 69 -12.32 26.32 -2.13
CA VAL A 69 -10.99 25.83 -2.55
C VAL A 69 -9.99 26.97 -2.53
N ASP A 70 -8.92 26.81 -1.76
CA ASP A 70 -7.85 27.79 -1.62
C ASP A 70 -6.75 27.56 -2.67
N HIS A 71 -6.40 26.29 -2.90
CA HIS A 71 -5.25 25.94 -3.72
C HIS A 71 -5.39 24.55 -4.34
N ILE A 72 -4.74 24.37 -5.50
CA ILE A 72 -4.66 23.08 -6.19
C ILE A 72 -3.28 22.89 -6.81
N GLU A 73 -2.75 21.69 -6.61
CA GLU A 73 -1.49 21.25 -7.20
C GLU A 73 -1.67 19.95 -7.97
N ILE A 74 -0.91 19.81 -9.06
CA ILE A 74 -0.88 18.61 -9.90
C ILE A 74 0.50 17.98 -9.73
N HIS A 75 0.53 16.67 -9.50
CA HIS A 75 1.75 15.91 -9.24
C HIS A 75 1.70 14.53 -9.92
N PRO A 76 2.83 13.81 -9.98
CA PRO A 76 2.82 12.38 -10.22
C PRO A 76 2.03 11.62 -9.14
N SER A 77 1.47 10.47 -9.51
CA SER A 77 0.69 9.61 -8.62
C SER A 77 1.52 8.97 -7.50
N LEU A 78 0.88 8.50 -6.43
CA LEU A 78 1.58 7.73 -5.39
C LEU A 78 2.11 6.42 -5.98
N THR A 79 1.44 5.86 -6.99
CA THR A 79 1.93 4.69 -7.71
C THR A 79 3.21 5.00 -8.50
N GLU A 80 3.33 6.18 -9.13
CA GLU A 80 4.56 6.56 -9.84
C GLU A 80 5.72 6.91 -8.90
N ILE A 81 5.45 7.48 -7.73
CA ILE A 81 6.48 7.89 -6.78
C ILE A 81 6.89 6.75 -5.84
N TYR A 82 5.90 6.14 -5.16
CA TYR A 82 6.11 5.11 -4.14
C TYR A 82 5.87 3.68 -4.64
N GLY A 83 5.19 3.50 -5.78
CA GLY A 83 5.05 2.18 -6.39
C GLY A 83 4.25 1.17 -5.58
N LYS A 84 4.60 -0.11 -5.74
CA LYS A 84 4.04 -1.22 -4.96
C LYS A 84 4.54 -1.15 -3.52
N ARG A 85 3.79 -1.68 -2.57
CA ARG A 85 4.14 -1.65 -1.15
C ARG A 85 4.27 -3.05 -0.60
N ILE A 86 5.31 -3.23 0.19
CA ILE A 86 5.50 -4.39 1.06
C ILE A 86 5.33 -3.92 2.49
N ILE A 87 4.46 -4.60 3.24
CA ILE A 87 4.24 -4.33 4.66
C ILE A 87 4.98 -5.40 5.48
N ILE A 88 5.73 -5.00 6.50
CA ILE A 88 6.40 -5.92 7.43
C ILE A 88 5.87 -5.68 8.85
N ILE A 89 5.35 -6.73 9.48
CA ILE A 89 4.72 -6.67 10.80
C ILE A 89 5.29 -7.77 11.70
N GLY A 90 5.56 -7.45 12.96
CA GLY A 90 5.92 -8.43 13.99
C GLY A 90 6.92 -7.90 15.01
N GLY A 91 7.75 -8.79 15.55
CA GLY A 91 8.73 -8.45 16.58
C GLY A 91 9.83 -7.54 16.01
N GLY A 92 10.13 -6.42 16.68
CA GLY A 92 10.98 -5.35 16.13
C GLY A 92 12.34 -5.80 15.60
N ALA A 93 13.01 -6.76 16.26
CA ALA A 93 14.29 -7.30 15.79
C ALA A 93 14.16 -8.05 14.45
N GLN A 94 13.13 -8.88 14.30
CA GLN A 94 12.89 -9.64 13.07
C GLN A 94 12.38 -8.71 11.96
N VAL A 95 11.49 -7.76 12.28
CA VAL A 95 11.03 -6.71 11.36
C VAL A 95 12.22 -5.97 10.75
N ALA A 96 13.20 -5.56 11.57
CA ALA A 96 14.39 -4.87 11.09
C ALA A 96 15.24 -5.71 10.13
N GLN A 97 15.40 -7.01 10.41
CA GLN A 97 16.16 -7.92 9.54
C GLN A 97 15.46 -8.15 8.20
N VAL A 98 14.14 -8.35 8.21
CA VAL A 98 13.35 -8.44 6.98
C VAL A 98 13.42 -7.13 6.19
N ALA A 99 13.29 -5.99 6.87
CA ALA A 99 13.38 -4.68 6.24
C ALA A 99 14.73 -4.47 5.56
N GLN A 100 15.83 -4.90 6.18
CA GLN A 100 17.17 -4.81 5.57
C GLN A 100 17.24 -5.53 4.21
N GLY A 101 16.74 -6.76 4.15
CA GLY A 101 16.69 -7.54 2.92
C GLY A 101 15.77 -6.93 1.86
N ALA A 102 14.57 -6.51 2.27
CA ALA A 102 13.59 -5.89 1.38
C ALA A 102 14.10 -4.54 0.82
N ILE A 103 14.68 -3.68 1.65
CA ILE A 103 15.23 -2.39 1.19
C ILE A 103 16.37 -2.60 0.20
N THR A 104 17.27 -3.55 0.48
CA THR A 104 18.41 -3.84 -0.41
C THR A 104 17.95 -4.34 -1.79
N GLU A 105 16.94 -5.22 -1.83
CA GLU A 105 16.42 -5.71 -3.10
C GLU A 105 15.56 -4.65 -3.82
N ALA A 106 14.74 -3.90 -3.08
CA ALA A 106 13.91 -2.83 -3.65
C ALA A 106 14.77 -1.76 -4.31
N ASP A 107 15.92 -1.37 -3.71
CA ASP A 107 16.85 -0.41 -4.32
C ASP A 107 17.33 -0.86 -5.71
N ARG A 108 17.70 -2.14 -5.85
CA ARG A 108 18.14 -2.71 -7.14
C ARG A 108 17.04 -2.63 -8.21
N HIS A 109 15.80 -2.89 -7.83
CA HIS A 109 14.63 -2.79 -8.72
C HIS A 109 14.28 -1.34 -9.03
N ASN A 110 14.34 -0.46 -8.04
CA ASN A 110 13.97 0.95 -8.16
C ASN A 110 14.89 1.73 -9.11
N ILE A 111 16.20 1.43 -9.12
CA ILE A 111 17.17 2.03 -10.05
C ILE A 111 16.84 1.67 -11.52
N ARG A 112 16.11 0.57 -11.76
CA ARG A 112 15.74 0.09 -13.10
C ARG A 112 14.38 0.58 -13.59
N GLY A 113 13.72 1.46 -12.83
CA GLY A 113 12.47 2.11 -13.21
C GLY A 113 11.21 1.54 -12.59
N GLU A 114 11.28 0.38 -11.91
CA GLU A 114 10.20 -0.04 -11.01
C GLU A 114 10.15 0.86 -9.77
N ARG A 115 9.07 0.78 -8.99
CA ARG A 115 8.97 1.42 -7.68
C ARG A 115 8.37 0.43 -6.70
N ILE A 116 9.10 0.16 -5.64
CA ILE A 116 8.69 -0.70 -4.53
C ILE A 116 9.10 0.01 -3.24
N SER A 117 8.13 0.28 -2.37
CA SER A 117 8.35 0.81 -1.02
C SER A 117 8.22 -0.30 0.02
N VAL A 118 8.92 -0.13 1.14
CA VAL A 118 8.93 -1.06 2.27
C VAL A 118 8.46 -0.29 3.50
N ASP A 119 7.27 -0.63 3.99
CA ASP A 119 6.67 0.00 5.16
C ASP A 119 6.66 -1.02 6.30
N THR A 120 6.94 -0.57 7.53
CA THR A 120 7.08 -1.50 8.66
C THR A 120 6.41 -0.97 9.91
N ILE A 121 5.94 -1.89 10.76
CA ILE A 121 5.49 -1.57 12.12
C ILE A 121 5.89 -2.71 13.08
N PRO A 122 6.65 -2.39 14.15
CA PRO A 122 6.90 -3.36 15.21
C PRO A 122 5.65 -3.50 16.08
N LEU A 123 5.10 -4.71 16.16
CA LEU A 123 3.87 -4.99 16.88
C LEU A 123 3.89 -6.42 17.46
N VAL A 124 3.29 -6.60 18.63
CA VAL A 124 3.16 -7.88 19.33
C VAL A 124 1.77 -7.98 19.94
N GLY A 125 1.31 -9.21 20.20
CA GLY A 125 -0.05 -9.49 20.68
C GLY A 125 -0.91 -10.07 19.56
N GLU A 126 -1.72 -11.09 19.87
CA GLU A 126 -2.49 -11.81 18.85
C GLU A 126 -3.57 -10.93 18.21
N GLU A 127 -4.28 -10.15 19.02
CA GLU A 127 -5.36 -9.28 18.55
C GLU A 127 -4.81 -8.10 17.77
N GLU A 128 -3.78 -7.44 18.29
CA GLU A 128 -3.13 -6.31 17.65
C GLU A 128 -2.52 -6.70 16.30
N LEU A 129 -1.86 -7.87 16.23
CA LEU A 129 -1.33 -8.39 14.98
C LEU A 129 -2.44 -8.72 13.99
N ALA A 130 -3.53 -9.35 14.42
CA ALA A 130 -4.66 -9.66 13.54
C ALA A 130 -5.29 -8.39 12.96
N ASP A 131 -5.51 -7.37 13.79
CA ASP A 131 -6.05 -6.07 13.35
C ASP A 131 -5.11 -5.38 12.35
N ALA A 132 -3.80 -5.44 12.58
CA ALA A 132 -2.81 -4.88 11.66
C ALA A 132 -2.77 -5.63 10.32
N VAL A 133 -2.96 -6.95 10.33
CA VAL A 133 -3.08 -7.76 9.10
C VAL A 133 -4.34 -7.36 8.32
N TYR A 134 -5.50 -7.24 8.96
CA TYR A 134 -6.72 -6.77 8.29
C TYR A 134 -6.57 -5.35 7.74
N ALA A 135 -5.92 -4.46 8.49
CA ALA A 135 -5.67 -3.09 8.06
C ALA A 135 -4.77 -3.04 6.81
N ALA A 136 -3.80 -3.95 6.68
CA ALA A 136 -2.94 -4.03 5.51
C ALA A 136 -3.74 -4.31 4.22
N GLY A 137 -4.83 -5.07 4.28
CA GLY A 137 -5.73 -5.30 3.13
C GLY A 137 -6.46 -4.04 2.64
N ARG A 138 -6.61 -3.02 3.49
CA ARG A 138 -7.29 -1.75 3.18
C ARG A 138 -6.31 -0.64 2.78
N LEU A 139 -5.00 -0.89 2.87
CA LEU A 139 -3.99 0.05 2.43
C LEU A 139 -3.86 -0.01 0.90
N PRO A 140 -3.82 1.15 0.22
CA PRO A 140 -3.62 1.16 -1.22
C PRO A 140 -2.22 0.65 -1.56
N ARG A 141 -2.08 -0.02 -2.71
CA ARG A 141 -0.82 -0.48 -3.33
C ARG A 141 -0.11 -1.62 -2.57
N VAL A 142 -0.72 -2.23 -1.56
CA VAL A 142 -0.12 -3.38 -0.86
C VAL A 142 -0.18 -4.61 -1.76
N GLU A 143 0.98 -5.16 -2.06
CA GLU A 143 1.14 -6.37 -2.90
C GLU A 143 1.68 -7.55 -2.08
N ALA A 144 2.42 -7.27 -1.00
CA ALA A 144 2.92 -8.29 -0.10
C ALA A 144 2.90 -7.87 1.38
N LEU A 145 2.71 -8.87 2.23
CA LEU A 145 2.81 -8.79 3.68
C LEU A 145 3.84 -9.81 4.16
N VAL A 146 4.78 -9.37 5.00
CA VAL A 146 5.74 -10.25 5.67
C VAL A 146 5.49 -10.28 7.17
N LEU A 147 5.24 -11.47 7.70
CA LEU A 147 5.02 -11.73 9.12
C LEU A 147 6.34 -12.18 9.77
N ALA A 148 6.91 -11.26 10.55
CA ALA A 148 8.22 -11.37 11.16
C ALA A 148 8.11 -11.64 12.67
N GLY A 149 7.83 -12.89 13.04
CA GLY A 149 7.56 -13.29 14.41
C GLY A 149 8.32 -14.53 14.88
N SER A 150 8.27 -14.77 16.18
CA SER A 150 8.76 -15.99 16.83
C SER A 150 7.64 -16.99 17.14
N LEU A 151 6.38 -16.55 17.17
CA LEU A 151 5.19 -17.39 17.26
C LEU A 151 3.97 -16.57 16.79
N MET A 152 3.21 -17.09 15.83
CA MET A 152 1.98 -16.44 15.35
C MET A 152 0.94 -17.49 14.94
N GLY A 153 -0.27 -17.35 15.45
CA GLY A 153 -1.37 -18.30 15.24
C GLY A 153 -2.72 -17.67 15.55
N GLY A 154 -3.76 -18.51 15.69
CA GLY A 154 -5.10 -18.06 16.08
C GLY A 154 -5.66 -17.01 15.11
N LYS A 155 -6.16 -15.89 15.65
CA LYS A 155 -6.79 -14.81 14.88
C LYS A 155 -5.91 -14.24 13.76
N ILE A 156 -4.58 -14.26 13.94
CA ILE A 156 -3.64 -13.81 12.91
C ILE A 156 -3.74 -14.71 11.67
N SER A 157 -3.94 -16.02 11.87
CA SER A 157 -4.05 -17.00 10.78
C SER A 157 -5.32 -16.81 9.98
N ASP A 158 -6.42 -16.47 10.65
CA ASP A 158 -7.70 -16.19 10.03
C ASP A 158 -7.61 -14.89 9.21
N ALA A 159 -7.03 -13.84 9.79
CA ALA A 159 -6.79 -12.57 9.09
C ALA A 159 -5.92 -12.75 7.84
N VAL A 160 -4.87 -13.57 7.93
CA VAL A 160 -4.02 -13.91 6.77
C VAL A 160 -4.81 -14.63 5.69
N ALA A 161 -5.69 -15.57 6.04
CA ALA A 161 -6.49 -16.28 5.05
C ALA A 161 -7.43 -15.33 4.32
N GLU A 162 -8.11 -14.44 5.05
CA GLU A 162 -9.08 -13.48 4.51
C GLU A 162 -8.41 -12.46 3.57
N ILE A 163 -7.34 -11.79 3.99
CA ILE A 163 -6.72 -10.76 3.12
C ILE A 163 -6.12 -11.34 1.84
N LYS A 164 -5.73 -12.62 1.85
CA LYS A 164 -5.24 -13.31 0.66
C LYS A 164 -6.37 -13.59 -0.32
N GLU A 165 -7.52 -14.02 0.19
CA GLU A 165 -8.69 -14.32 -0.61
C GLU A 165 -9.31 -13.03 -1.18
N ASP A 166 -9.52 -12.03 -0.33
CA ASP A 166 -10.28 -10.83 -0.68
C ASP A 166 -9.44 -9.76 -1.40
N HIS A 167 -8.16 -9.66 -1.08
CA HIS A 167 -7.28 -8.61 -1.59
C HIS A 167 -6.13 -9.13 -2.46
N GLY A 168 -5.93 -10.44 -2.56
CA GLY A 168 -4.87 -11.03 -3.37
C GLY A 168 -3.45 -10.74 -2.87
N VAL A 169 -3.30 -10.30 -1.62
CA VAL A 169 -2.01 -9.94 -1.02
C VAL A 169 -1.14 -11.19 -0.88
N ILE A 170 0.11 -11.12 -1.30
CA ILE A 170 1.09 -12.19 -1.11
C ILE A 170 1.52 -12.21 0.36
N VAL A 171 1.39 -13.36 1.04
CA VAL A 171 1.81 -13.47 2.44
C VAL A 171 3.04 -14.35 2.59
N ILE A 172 4.10 -13.77 3.17
CA ILE A 172 5.33 -14.46 3.51
C ILE A 172 5.44 -14.53 5.03
N SER A 173 5.70 -15.71 5.57
CA SER A 173 5.92 -15.90 7.00
C SER A 173 7.37 -16.28 7.25
N LEU A 174 7.95 -15.78 8.34
CA LEU A 174 9.13 -16.44 8.89
C LEU A 174 8.78 -17.86 9.34
N ASN A 175 9.78 -18.73 9.35
CA ASN A 175 9.64 -20.08 9.86
C ASN A 175 9.53 -20.05 11.39
N MET A 176 8.29 -20.05 11.90
CA MET A 176 7.98 -19.94 13.32
C MET A 176 6.91 -20.96 13.74
N PRO A 177 6.81 -21.31 15.04
CA PRO A 177 5.65 -22.00 15.59
C PRO A 177 4.33 -21.24 15.37
N GLY A 178 3.23 -21.99 15.29
CA GLY A 178 1.87 -21.46 15.17
C GLY A 178 1.21 -21.73 13.83
N SER A 179 -0.08 -21.44 13.73
CA SER A 179 -0.91 -21.79 12.57
C SER A 179 -0.68 -20.89 11.36
N VAL A 180 -0.08 -19.70 11.52
CA VAL A 180 0.02 -18.72 10.43
C VAL A 180 0.83 -19.24 9.24
N VAL A 181 1.84 -20.07 9.55
CA VAL A 181 2.74 -20.69 8.58
C VAL A 181 1.98 -21.58 7.57
N LYS A 182 0.82 -22.12 7.96
CA LYS A 182 -0.03 -22.94 7.07
C LYS A 182 -0.81 -22.10 6.06
N ASN A 183 -1.08 -20.84 6.40
CA ASN A 183 -1.85 -19.92 5.57
C ASN A 183 -0.94 -18.96 4.75
N ALA A 184 0.36 -18.90 5.04
CA ALA A 184 1.32 -18.16 4.22
C ALA A 184 1.51 -18.80 2.82
N ASP A 185 1.79 -17.99 1.81
CA ASP A 185 2.18 -18.48 0.47
C ASP A 185 3.59 -19.06 0.47
N LEU A 186 4.46 -18.47 1.28
CA LEU A 186 5.87 -18.83 1.38
C LEU A 186 6.33 -18.76 2.84
N VAL A 187 7.18 -19.71 3.23
CA VAL A 187 7.78 -19.78 4.55
C VAL A 187 9.29 -19.74 4.41
N VAL A 188 9.92 -18.77 5.06
CA VAL A 188 11.37 -18.52 4.93
C VAL A 188 12.02 -18.48 6.30
N THR A 189 13.12 -19.19 6.49
CA THR A 189 13.82 -19.27 7.77
C THR A 189 14.69 -18.05 8.02
N ASP A 190 15.45 -17.61 7.01
CA ASP A 190 16.29 -16.42 7.13
C ASP A 190 15.46 -15.13 6.91
N PRO A 191 15.43 -14.20 7.87
CA PRO A 191 14.61 -13.00 7.77
C PRO A 191 15.09 -12.05 6.69
N VAL A 192 16.40 -11.93 6.45
CA VAL A 192 16.92 -11.08 5.37
C VAL A 192 16.46 -11.62 4.01
N GLN A 193 16.57 -12.92 3.80
CA GLN A 193 16.09 -13.60 2.60
C GLN A 193 14.56 -13.46 2.44
N ALA A 194 13.79 -13.51 3.54
CA ALA A 194 12.34 -13.28 3.47
C ALA A 194 12.02 -11.90 2.88
N GLY A 195 12.77 -10.86 3.28
CA GLY A 195 12.63 -9.52 2.73
C GLY A 195 12.99 -9.44 1.24
N VAL A 196 14.09 -10.07 0.83
CA VAL A 196 14.49 -10.16 -0.59
C VAL A 196 13.41 -10.86 -1.41
N MET A 197 12.92 -12.01 -0.93
CA MET A 197 11.90 -12.79 -1.62
C MET A 197 10.56 -12.05 -1.69
N ALA A 198 10.24 -11.20 -0.72
CA ALA A 198 9.06 -10.33 -0.77
C ALA A 198 9.12 -9.36 -1.95
N VAL A 199 10.26 -8.70 -2.14
CA VAL A 199 10.48 -7.79 -3.29
C VAL A 199 10.43 -8.55 -4.61
N MET A 200 11.15 -9.67 -4.69
CA MET A 200 11.17 -10.49 -5.89
C MET A 200 9.78 -11.06 -6.24
N ALA A 201 8.90 -11.26 -5.26
CA ALA A 201 7.54 -11.76 -5.48
C ALA A 201 6.62 -10.71 -6.12
N VAL A 202 6.87 -9.42 -5.88
CA VAL A 202 6.04 -8.31 -6.37
C VAL A 202 6.65 -7.58 -7.56
N ALA A 203 7.95 -7.73 -7.80
CA ALA A 203 8.65 -7.13 -8.93
C ALA A 203 8.23 -7.78 -10.27
N ASP A 204 7.96 -6.98 -11.30
CA ASP A 204 7.57 -7.47 -12.62
C ASP A 204 8.78 -7.94 -13.45
N THR A 205 9.95 -7.38 -13.14
CA THR A 205 11.25 -7.69 -13.75
C THR A 205 11.93 -8.93 -13.16
N ALA A 206 11.43 -9.48 -12.06
CA ALA A 206 11.97 -10.68 -11.46
C ALA A 206 11.52 -11.95 -12.21
N VAL A 207 12.44 -12.87 -12.46
CA VAL A 207 12.12 -14.22 -12.98
C VAL A 207 11.42 -15.07 -11.91
N PHE A 208 11.57 -14.68 -10.64
CA PHE A 208 10.95 -15.35 -9.51
C PHE A 208 9.42 -15.25 -9.60
N ASN A 209 8.76 -16.38 -9.40
CA ASN A 209 7.31 -16.45 -9.43
C ASN A 209 6.85 -17.24 -8.21
N ILE A 210 6.20 -16.55 -7.28
CA ILE A 210 5.76 -17.16 -6.03
C ILE A 210 4.81 -18.35 -6.25
N LYS A 211 4.01 -18.34 -7.32
CA LYS A 211 3.10 -19.45 -7.66
C LYS A 211 3.86 -20.75 -7.92
N LYS A 212 5.12 -20.70 -8.35
CA LYS A 212 5.98 -21.87 -8.59
C LYS A 212 6.60 -22.44 -7.31
N VAL A 213 6.60 -21.67 -6.22
CA VAL A 213 7.21 -22.05 -4.93
C VAL A 213 6.21 -22.05 -3.77
N LYS A 214 4.91 -21.91 -4.06
CA LYS A 214 3.84 -21.88 -3.07
C LYS A 214 3.88 -23.12 -2.17
N GLY A 215 3.84 -22.90 -0.86
CA GLY A 215 3.87 -23.97 0.16
C GLY A 215 5.25 -24.60 0.41
N LYS A 216 6.32 -24.12 -0.25
CA LYS A 216 7.69 -24.56 0.05
C LYS A 216 8.26 -23.81 1.25
N LYS A 217 9.21 -24.45 1.93
CA LYS A 217 10.00 -23.89 3.02
C LYS A 217 11.44 -23.69 2.56
N PHE A 218 12.03 -22.54 2.88
CA PHE A 218 13.41 -22.20 2.56
C PHE A 218 14.20 -21.83 3.82
#